data_AF-A0A5J6WFK8-F1
#
_entry.id   AF-A0A5J6WFK8-F1
#
_cell.length_a   1.000
_cell.length_b   1.000
_cell.length_c   1.000
_cell.angle_alpha   90.00
_cell.angle_beta   90.00
_cell.angle_gamma   90.00
#
_symmetry.space_group_name_H-M   'P 1'
#
loop_
_entity.id
_entity.type
_entity.pdbx_description
1 polymer ?
#
loop_
_entity_poly.entity_id
_entity_poly.type
_entity_poly.pdbx_seq_one_letter_code
_entity_poly.pdbx_strand_id
1 'polypeptide(L)' 'MKNRILYAVLLYVCMFFLWFCFAYFINTSSTIFNIPLWFFGSGILFPSINFFLVCFFILIISKT' A
#
# COMPACT_ATOMS: atom_id res chain seq x y z
N MET A 1 18.97 -9.72 13.06
CA MET A 1 18.21 -10.25 11.89
C MET A 1 16.73 -10.56 12.18
N LYS A 2 16.35 -11.06 13.36
CA LYS A 2 14.95 -11.41 13.69
C LYS A 2 13.92 -10.29 13.43
N ASN A 3 14.21 -9.05 13.82
CA ASN A 3 13.28 -7.92 13.60
C ASN A 3 13.14 -7.54 12.13
N ARG A 4 14.20 -7.61 11.33
CA ARG A 4 14.16 -7.23 9.90
C ARG A 4 13.23 -8.14 9.08
N ILE A 5 13.20 -9.43 9.39
CA ILE A 5 12.30 -10.40 8.74
C ILE A 5 10.85 -10.15 9.16
N LEU A 6 10.59 -9.90 10.45
CA LEU A 6 9.25 -9.55 10.93
C LEU A 6 8.70 -8.27 10.26
N TYR A 7 9.54 -7.24 10.10
CA TYR A 7 9.15 -6.01 9.39
C TYR A 7 8.85 -6.25 7.92
N ALA A 8 9.65 -7.08 7.23
CA ALA A 8 9.39 -7.43 5.84
C ALA A 8 8.08 -8.23 5.68
N VAL A 9 7.80 -9.18 6.58
CA VAL A 9 6.53 -9.93 6.59
C VAL A 9 5.35 -8.99 6.83
N LEU A 10 5.46 -8.08 7.80
CA LEU A 10 4.41 -7.10 8.10
C LEU A 10 4.13 -6.19 6.90
N LEU A 11 5.19 -5.73 6.22
CA LEU A 11 5.09 -4.90 5.02
C LEU A 11 4.34 -5.65 3.90
N TYR A 12 4.67 -6.92 3.67
CA TYR A 12 3.97 -7.77 2.69
C TYR A 12 2.49 -7.96 3.04
N VAL A 13 2.17 -8.22 4.30
CA VAL A 13 0.77 -8.37 4.74
C VAL A 13 0.00 -7.05 4.55
N CYS A 14 0.60 -5.90 4.86
CA CYS A 14 0.00 -4.60 4.59
C CYS A 14 -0.24 -4.36 3.10
N MET A 15 0.75 -4.64 2.24
CA MET A 15 0.61 -4.51 0.78
C MET A 15 -0.53 -5.39 0.24
N PHE A 16 -0.63 -6.62 0.73
CA PHE A 16 -1.69 -7.56 0.33
C PHE A 16 -3.08 -7.05 0.72
N PHE A 17 -3.24 -6.55 1.95
CA PHE A 17 -4.50 -5.99 2.41
C PHE A 17 -4.90 -4.75 1.62
N LEU A 18 -3.93 -3.86 1.35
CA LEU A 18 -4.13 -2.67 0.54
C LEU A 18 -4.59 -3.03 -0.87
N TRP A 19 -3.96 -4.04 -1.47
CA TRP A 19 -4.32 -4.51 -2.80
C TRP A 19 -5.75 -5.05 -2.85
N PHE A 20 -6.15 -5.85 -1.85
CA PHE A 20 -7.52 -6.35 -1.75
C PHE A 20 -8.54 -5.21 -1.61
N CYS A 21 -8.24 -4.19 -0.81
CA CYS A 21 -9.06 -2.99 -0.69
C CYS A 21 -9.25 -2.26 -2.02
N PHE A 22 -8.19 -2.09 -2.83
CA PHE A 22 -8.32 -1.44 -4.14
C PHE A 22 -8.99 -2.34 -5.18
N ALA A 23 -8.80 -3.65 -5.10
CA ALA A 23 -9.44 -4.63 -5.97
C ALA A 23 -10.97 -4.64 -5.78
N TYR A 24 -11.46 -4.39 -4.56
CA TYR A 24 -12.89 -4.24 -4.29
C TYR A 24 -13.54 -3.14 -5.14
N PHE A 25 -12.79 -2.08 -5.44
CA PHE A 25 -13.30 -0.94 -6.21
C PHE A 25 -13.29 -1.14 -7.73
N ILE A 26 -12.72 -2.24 -8.25
CA ILE A 26 -12.57 -2.49 -9.70
C ILE A 26 -13.93 -2.54 -10.43
N ASN A 27 -14.94 -3.14 -9.81
CA ASN A 27 -16.27 -3.25 -10.39
C ASN A 27 -17.18 -2.06 -10.05
N THR A 28 -16.69 -1.09 -9.28
CA THR A 28 -17.49 0.07 -8.87
C THR A 28 -17.29 1.20 -9.87
N SER A 29 -18.38 1.69 -10.46
CA SER A 29 -18.38 2.82 -11.40
C SER A 29 -18.21 4.20 -10.74
N SER A 30 -17.80 4.22 -9.47
CA SER A 30 -17.61 5.45 -8.72
C SER A 30 -16.41 6.24 -9.28
N THR A 31 -16.51 7.57 -9.24
CA THR A 31 -15.46 8.48 -9.70
C THR A 31 -15.15 9.51 -8.61
N ILE A 32 -13.87 9.84 -8.44
CA ILE A 32 -13.40 10.94 -7.59
C ILE A 32 -12.53 11.86 -8.47
N PHE A 33 -12.75 13.17 -8.39
CA PHE A 33 -12.06 14.17 -9.25
C PHE A 33 -12.14 13.85 -10.75
N ASN A 34 -13.28 13.32 -11.21
CA ASN A 34 -13.48 12.91 -12.61
C ASN A 34 -12.57 11.74 -13.08
N ILE A 35 -11.94 11.04 -12.14
CA ILE A 35 -11.10 9.86 -12.38
C ILE A 35 -11.82 8.63 -11.80
N PRO A 36 -11.83 7.48 -12.50
CA PRO A 36 -12.39 6.24 -11.96
C PRO A 36 -11.74 5.87 -10.63
N LEU A 37 -12.56 5.52 -9.63
CA LEU A 37 -12.07 5.25 -8.26
C LEU A 37 -11.09 4.08 -8.24
N TRP A 38 -11.33 3.06 -9.05
CA TRP A 38 -10.42 1.93 -9.21
C TRP A 38 -9.06 2.39 -9.72
N PHE A 39 -9.02 3.27 -10.72
CA PHE A 39 -7.78 3.81 -11.28
C PHE A 39 -7.06 4.73 -10.31
N PHE A 40 -7.80 5.60 -9.60
CA PHE A 40 -7.24 6.45 -8.56
C PHE A 40 -6.64 5.62 -7.42
N GLY A 41 -7.35 4.58 -7.00
CA GLY A 41 -6.93 3.65 -5.96
C GLY A 41 -5.70 2.83 -6.34
N SER A 42 -5.77 2.08 -7.45
CA SER A 42 -4.68 1.18 -7.86
C SER A 42 -3.52 1.89 -8.54
N GLY A 43 -3.77 2.96 -9.29
CA GLY A 43 -2.78 3.65 -10.10
C GLY A 43 -2.03 4.76 -9.37
N ILE A 44 -2.67 5.42 -8.41
CA ILE A 44 -2.09 6.59 -7.73
C ILE A 44 -1.87 6.31 -6.24
N LEU A 45 -2.92 5.89 -5.52
CA LEU A 45 -2.83 5.69 -4.07
C LEU A 45 -1.97 4.47 -3.71
N PHE A 46 -2.15 3.33 -4.39
CA PHE A 46 -1.40 2.12 -4.11
C PHE A 46 0.13 2.30 -4.19
N PRO A 47 0.73 2.84 -5.28
CA PRO A 47 2.17 3.07 -5.32
C PRO A 47 2.63 4.12 -4.31
N SER A 48 1.85 5.18 -4.07
CA SER A 48 2.21 6.24 -3.11
C SER A 48 2.25 5.72 -1.67
N ILE A 49 1.25 4.95 -1.25
CA ILE A 49 1.17 4.37 0.09
C ILE A 49 2.27 3.31 0.28
N ASN A 50 2.54 2.50 -0.74
CA ASN A 50 3.62 1.52 -0.70
C ASN A 50 4.99 2.19 -0.55
N PHE A 51 5.25 3.26 -1.28
CA PHE A 51 6.49 4.03 -1.14
C PHE A 51 6.64 4.58 0.28
N PHE A 52 5.57 5.17 0.82
CA PHE A 52 5.57 5.71 2.19
C PHE A 52 5.82 4.62 3.25
N LEU A 53 5.17 3.47 3.13
CA LEU A 53 5.36 2.30 4.00
C LEU A 53 6.83 1.83 3.97
N VAL A 54 7.41 1.69 2.77
CA VAL A 54 8.81 1.29 2.63
C VAL A 54 9.74 2.30 3.30
N CYS A 55 9.56 3.61 3.06
CA CYS A 55 10.35 4.65 3.72
C CYS A 55 10.21 4.63 5.24
N PHE A 56 9.00 4.41 5.75
CA PHE A 56 8.74 4.32 7.18
C PHE A 56 9.46 3.13 7.83
N PHE A 57 9.40 1.95 7.20
CA PHE A 57 10.12 0.77 7.69
C PHE A 57 11.63 0.93 7.61
N ILE A 58 12.17 1.57 6.56
CA ILE A 58 13.60 1.89 6.46
C ILE A 58 14.02 2.80 7.61
N LEU A 59 13.24 3.83 7.93
CA LEU A 59 13.51 4.73 9.07
C LEU A 59 13.50 3.99 10.40
N ILE A 60 12.54 3.09 10.62
CA ILE A 60 12.47 2.27 11.85
C ILE A 60 13.70 1.37 11.95
N ILE A 61 14.04 0.66 10.88
CA ILE A 61 15.19 -0.25 10.83
C ILE A 61 16.50 0.52 11.00
N SER A 62 16.62 1.72 10.44
CA SER A 62 17.83 2.54 10.57
C SER A 62 18.05 3.09 11.98
N LYS A 63 16.98 3.22 12.78
CA LYS A 63 17.04 3.67 14.18
C LYS A 63 17.21 2.53 15.19
N THR A 64 17.13 1.27 14.75
CA THR A 64 17.29 0.07 15.60
C THR A 64 18.61 -0.64 15.33
#